data_AF-A0A972ZHQ8-F1
#
_entry.id   AF-A0A972ZHQ8-F1
#
_cell.length_a   1.000
_cell.length_b   1.000
_cell.length_c   1.000
_cell.angle_alpha   90.00
_cell.angle_beta   90.00
_cell.angle_gamma   90.00
#
_symmetry.space_group_name_H-M   'P 1'
#
loop_
_entity.id
_entity.type
_entity.pdbx_description
1 polymer ?
#
loop_
_entity_poly.entity_id
_entity_poly.type
_entity_poly.pdbx_seq_one_letter_code
_entity_poly.pdbx_strand_id
1 'polypeptide(L)'
;MIPTLIEIYIGLFMIAVAVGLLIWFAQGEETSTSLRMNRMMKRLGLDPKIRTEGPPETVAMMTAARTRCGRCRCEGLCERWLDGIEGGPNAFCPNTPVFDVLNRTGPFAAA
;
A
#
# COMPACT_ATOMS: atom_id res chain seq x y z
N MET A 1 47.60 9.09 -4.79
CA MET A 1 46.84 10.01 -5.67
C MET A 1 45.68 10.52 -4.86
N ILE A 2 45.65 11.83 -4.56
CA ILE A 2 44.56 12.46 -3.82
C ILE A 2 43.40 12.62 -4.81
N PRO A 3 42.18 12.16 -4.50
CA PRO A 3 41.04 12.35 -5.38
C PRO A 3 40.89 13.84 -5.68
N THR A 4 40.70 14.18 -6.95
CA THR A 4 40.50 15.58 -7.33
C THR A 4 39.18 16.05 -6.74
N LEU A 5 39.07 17.34 -6.38
CA LEU A 5 37.81 17.92 -5.88
C LEU A 5 36.62 17.56 -6.78
N ILE A 6 36.86 17.42 -8.09
CA ILE A 6 35.88 17.02 -9.10
C ILE A 6 35.29 15.63 -8.85
N GLU A 7 36.11 14.62 -8.52
CA GLU A 7 35.63 13.26 -8.23
C GLU A 7 34.73 13.22 -7.00
N ILE A 8 35.06 14.02 -5.98
CA ILE A 8 34.25 14.16 -4.76
C ILE A 8 32.89 14.77 -5.10
N TYR A 9 32.85 15.82 -5.93
CA TYR A 9 31.60 16.43 -6.38
C TYR A 9 30.73 15.47 -7.18
N ILE A 10 31.31 14.71 -8.11
CA ILE A 10 30.57 13.72 -8.91
C ILE A 10 29.98 12.64 -7.98
N GLY A 11 30.77 12.12 -7.03
CA GLY A 11 30.30 11.14 -6.07
C GLY A 11 29.12 11.63 -5.24
N LEU A 12 29.21 12.84 -4.69
CA LEU A 12 28.13 13.45 -3.91
C LEU A 12 26.88 13.69 -4.74
N PHE A 13 27.04 14.15 -5.99
CA PHE A 13 25.91 14.36 -6.90
C PHE A 13 25.19 13.04 -7.21
N MET A 14 25.93 11.97 -7.52
CA MET A 14 25.36 10.64 -7.78
C MET A 14 24.60 10.09 -6.56
N ILE A 15 25.13 10.27 -5.35
CA ILE A 15 24.44 9.89 -4.10
C ILE A 15 23.15 10.69 -3.95
N ALA A 16 23.18 12.02 -4.16
CA ALA A 16 22.00 12.86 -4.05
C ALA A 16 20.91 12.46 -5.06
N VAL A 17 21.28 12.17 -6.31
CA VAL A 17 20.36 11.68 -7.34
C VAL A 17 19.77 10.32 -6.94
N ALA A 18 20.60 9.38 -6.48
CA ALA A 18 20.13 8.06 -6.06
C ALA A 18 19.14 8.15 -4.89
N VAL A 19 19.44 8.98 -3.88
CA VAL A 19 18.53 9.23 -2.74
C VAL A 19 17.23 9.88 -3.22
N GLY A 20 17.30 10.88 -4.11
CA GLY A 20 16.12 11.52 -4.69
C GLY A 20 15.21 10.53 -5.43
N LEU A 21 15.80 9.63 -6.23
CA LEU A 21 15.06 8.58 -6.92
C LEU A 21 14.41 7.58 -5.96
N LEU A 22 15.12 7.17 -4.90
CA LEU A 22 14.56 6.27 -3.88
C LEU A 22 13.38 6.90 -3.13
N ILE A 23 13.48 8.18 -2.76
CA ILE A 23 12.38 8.92 -2.12
C ILE A 23 11.18 9.02 -3.07
N TRP A 24 11.41 9.37 -4.32
CA TRP A 24 10.34 9.49 -5.31
C TRP A 24 9.61 8.16 -5.53
N PHE A 25 10.37 7.06 -5.65
CA PHE A 25 9.79 5.72 -5.80
C PHE A 25 8.96 5.32 -4.58
N ALA A 26 9.48 5.55 -3.38
CA ALA A 26 8.76 5.28 -2.13
C ALA A 26 7.46 6.11 -2.00
N GLN A 27 7.48 7.39 -2.41
CA GLN A 27 6.29 8.25 -2.36
C GLN A 27 5.22 7.85 -3.39
N GLY A 28 5.60 7.44 -4.60
CA GLY A 28 4.65 6.96 -5.61
C GLY A 28 3.92 5.68 -5.19
N GLU A 29 4.62 4.79 -4.49
CA GLU A 29 4.05 3.55 -3.93
C GLU A 29 3.01 3.85 -2.83
N GLU A 30 3.20 4.89 -2.04
CA GLU A 30 2.31 5.22 -0.94
C GLU A 30 0.89 5.65 -1.36
N THR A 31 0.79 6.47 -2.41
CA THR A 31 -0.48 6.96 -2.94
C THR A 31 -1.20 5.85 -3.70
N SER A 32 -0.48 5.10 -4.55
CA SER A 32 -1.06 3.99 -5.31
C SER A 32 -1.55 2.86 -4.41
N THR A 33 -0.80 2.53 -3.36
CA THR A 33 -1.19 1.53 -2.35
C THR A 33 -2.48 1.95 -1.65
N SER A 34 -2.60 3.21 -1.25
CA SER A 34 -3.80 3.71 -0.55
C SER A 34 -5.04 3.68 -1.43
N LEU A 35 -4.92 4.07 -2.69
CA LEU A 35 -6.02 4.05 -3.66
C LEU A 35 -6.48 2.62 -3.97
N ARG A 36 -5.52 1.71 -4.21
CA ARG A 36 -5.81 0.29 -4.45
C ARG A 36 -6.48 -0.35 -3.25
N MET A 37 -5.97 -0.11 -2.04
CA MET A 37 -6.57 -0.62 -0.81
C MET A 37 -8.00 -0.10 -0.61
N ASN A 38 -8.26 1.17 -0.89
CA ASN A 38 -9.62 1.72 -0.82
C ASN A 38 -10.57 1.04 -1.82
N ARG A 39 -10.11 0.76 -3.05
CA ARG A 39 -10.90 0.00 -4.03
C ARG A 39 -11.19 -1.43 -3.56
N MET A 40 -10.19 -2.10 -2.96
CA MET A 40 -10.40 -3.44 -2.38
C MET A 40 -11.46 -3.43 -1.29
N MET A 41 -11.37 -2.46 -0.36
CA MET A 41 -12.34 -2.31 0.72
C MET A 41 -13.75 -2.10 0.18
N LYS A 42 -13.93 -1.16 -0.75
CA LYS A 42 -15.23 -0.91 -1.39
C LYS A 42 -15.80 -2.16 -2.05
N ARG A 43 -14.98 -2.91 -2.78
CA ARG A 43 -15.42 -4.16 -3.43
C ARG A 43 -15.81 -5.25 -2.43
N LEU A 44 -15.23 -5.23 -1.23
CA LEU A 44 -15.57 -6.13 -0.13
C LEU A 44 -16.70 -5.61 0.77
N GLY A 45 -17.31 -4.47 0.44
CA GLY A 45 -18.39 -3.86 1.21
C GLY A 45 -17.94 -3.09 2.46
N LEU A 46 -16.65 -2.79 2.59
CA LEU A 46 -16.07 -2.03 3.69
C LEU A 46 -15.97 -0.53 3.34
N ASP A 47 -16.34 0.34 4.27
CA ASP A 47 -16.12 1.78 4.13
C ASP A 47 -14.62 2.12 4.31
N PRO A 48 -13.94 2.72 3.32
CA PRO A 48 -12.56 3.18 3.45
C PRO A 48 -12.29 4.14 4.62
N LYS A 49 -13.31 4.87 5.09
CA LYS A 49 -13.17 5.84 6.20
C LYS A 49 -12.76 5.20 7.52
N ILE A 50 -13.01 3.91 7.72
CA ILE A 50 -12.58 3.20 8.95
C ILE A 50 -11.06 3.27 9.17
N ARG A 51 -10.28 3.52 8.11
CA ARG A 51 -8.82 3.72 8.19
C ARG A 51 -8.42 4.96 8.97
N THR A 52 -9.28 5.96 9.05
CA THR A 52 -8.99 7.28 9.66
C THR A 52 -9.96 7.62 10.78
N GLU A 53 -11.21 7.16 10.68
CA GLU A 53 -12.31 7.51 11.58
C GLU A 53 -12.79 6.32 12.43
N GLY A 54 -12.21 5.14 12.23
CA GLY A 54 -12.55 3.93 12.99
C GLY A 54 -12.00 3.94 14.43
N PRO A 55 -12.38 2.94 15.24
CA PRO A 55 -11.78 2.70 16.54
C PRO A 55 -10.24 2.61 16.45
N PRO A 56 -9.48 3.02 17.48
CA PRO A 56 -8.01 3.04 17.44
C PRO A 56 -7.38 1.69 17.02
N GLU A 57 -7.97 0.58 17.47
CA GLU A 57 -7.56 -0.78 17.10
C GLU A 57 -7.73 -1.05 15.60
N THR A 58 -8.84 -0.59 15.00
CA THR A 58 -9.13 -0.75 13.57
C THR A 58 -8.17 0.09 12.74
N VAL A 59 -7.90 1.33 13.16
CA VAL A 59 -6.92 2.22 12.52
C VAL A 59 -5.52 1.59 12.55
N ALA A 60 -5.11 1.00 13.68
CA ALA A 60 -3.84 0.30 13.80
C ALA A 60 -3.77 -0.93 12.89
N MET A 61 -4.82 -1.77 12.86
CA MET A 61 -4.91 -2.92 11.96
C MET A 61 -4.81 -2.52 10.49
N MET A 62 -5.49 -1.44 10.10
CA MET A 62 -5.47 -0.93 8.74
C MET A 62 -4.13 -0.30 8.35
N THR A 63 -3.44 0.32 9.31
CA THR A 63 -2.08 0.82 9.10
C THR A 63 -1.11 -0.33 8.81
N ALA A 64 -1.17 -1.40 9.61
CA ALA A 64 -0.37 -2.60 9.36
C ALA A 64 -0.73 -3.28 8.03
N ALA A 65 -2.02 -3.29 7.67
CA ALA A 65 -2.48 -3.83 6.40
C ALA A 65 -1.98 -3.01 5.19
N ARG A 66 -1.91 -1.68 5.31
CA ARG A 66 -1.31 -0.82 4.28
C ARG A 66 0.16 -1.16 4.08
N THR A 67 0.93 -1.32 5.15
CA THR A 67 2.35 -1.73 5.06
C THR A 67 2.51 -3.09 4.37
N ARG A 68 1.66 -4.07 4.70
CA ARG A 68 1.65 -5.37 3.99
C ARG A 68 1.27 -5.22 2.52
N CYS A 69 0.31 -4.36 2.19
CA CYS A 69 -0.11 -4.13 0.81
C CYS A 69 1.02 -3.52 -0.04
N GLY A 70 1.79 -2.58 0.50
CA GLY A 70 2.96 -2.02 -0.20
C GLY A 70 4.11 -3.01 -0.40
N ARG A 71 4.14 -4.12 0.36
CA ARG A 71 5.18 -5.15 0.27
C ARG A 71 4.77 -6.40 -0.47
N CYS A 72 3.49 -6.57 -0.81
CA CYS A 72 2.99 -7.85 -1.35
C CYS A 72 3.46 -8.11 -2.78
N ARG A 73 3.77 -7.05 -3.56
CA ARG A 73 4.22 -7.14 -4.96
C ARG A 73 3.28 -7.92 -5.90
N CYS A 74 1.98 -7.94 -5.55
CA CYS A 74 0.92 -8.61 -6.31
C CYS A 74 0.03 -7.59 -7.06
N GLU A 75 0.58 -6.43 -7.46
CA GLU A 75 -0.18 -5.32 -8.02
C GLU A 75 -0.98 -5.72 -9.26
N GLY A 76 -0.34 -6.41 -10.21
CA GLY A 76 -1.00 -6.83 -11.44
C GLY A 76 -2.18 -7.76 -11.21
N LEU A 77 -2.05 -8.73 -10.29
CA LEU A 77 -3.16 -9.62 -9.93
C LEU A 77 -4.26 -8.86 -9.18
N CYS A 78 -3.88 -7.91 -8.33
CA CYS A 78 -4.81 -7.08 -7.59
C CYS A 78 -5.65 -6.19 -8.52
N GLU A 79 -5.03 -5.53 -9.50
CA GLU A 79 -5.74 -4.71 -10.48
C GLU A 79 -6.69 -5.56 -11.33
N ARG A 80 -6.23 -6.71 -11.88
CA ARG A 80 -7.12 -7.60 -12.64
C ARG A 80 -8.28 -8.12 -11.80
N TRP A 81 -8.03 -8.44 -10.53
CA TRP A 81 -9.11 -8.79 -9.62
C TRP A 81 -10.06 -7.61 -9.48
N LEU A 82 -9.58 -6.42 -9.09
CA LEU A 82 -10.41 -5.21 -8.93
C LEU A 82 -11.24 -4.84 -10.16
N ASP A 83 -10.70 -5.04 -11.36
CA ASP A 83 -11.38 -4.79 -12.63
C ASP A 83 -12.40 -5.88 -13.00
N GLY A 84 -12.51 -6.94 -12.19
CA GLY A 84 -13.42 -8.05 -12.40
C GLY A 84 -12.95 -9.08 -13.43
N ILE A 85 -11.73 -8.94 -13.94
CA ILE A 85 -11.10 -9.89 -14.88
C ILE A 85 -10.83 -11.22 -14.16
N GLU A 86 -10.32 -11.14 -12.93
CA GLU A 86 -10.17 -12.31 -12.06
C GLU A 86 -11.37 -12.40 -11.12
N GLY A 87 -12.12 -13.49 -11.23
CA GLY A 87 -13.26 -13.79 -10.37
C GLY A 87 -12.86 -14.45 -9.05
N GLY A 88 -13.83 -14.62 -8.17
CA GLY A 88 -13.68 -15.39 -6.93
C GLY A 88 -13.03 -14.61 -5.78
N PRO A 89 -12.74 -15.32 -4.67
CA PRO A 89 -12.19 -14.71 -3.45
C PRO A 89 -10.78 -14.17 -3.68
N ASN A 90 -10.43 -13.09 -2.98
CA ASN A 90 -9.12 -12.46 -3.02
C ASN A 90 -8.03 -13.25 -2.25
N ALA A 91 -7.96 -14.58 -2.42
CA ALA A 91 -7.06 -15.45 -1.66
C ALA A 91 -5.56 -15.13 -1.84
N PHE A 92 -5.20 -14.46 -2.94
CA PHE A 92 -3.84 -13.97 -3.19
C PHE A 92 -3.43 -12.81 -2.26
N CYS A 93 -4.39 -12.12 -1.65
CA CYS A 93 -4.13 -10.93 -0.86
C CYS A 93 -3.72 -11.31 0.57
N PRO A 94 -2.55 -10.88 1.07
CA PRO A 94 -2.15 -11.15 2.46
C PRO A 94 -3.01 -10.41 3.49
N ASN A 95 -3.85 -9.46 3.06
CA ASN A 95 -4.76 -8.74 3.93
C ASN A 95 -6.16 -9.34 3.99
N THR A 96 -6.43 -10.44 3.27
CA THR A 96 -7.74 -11.11 3.31
C THR A 96 -8.21 -11.43 4.73
N PRO A 97 -7.38 -11.99 5.63
CA PRO A 97 -7.80 -12.22 7.01
C PRO A 97 -8.20 -10.95 7.76
N VAL A 98 -7.57 -9.80 7.45
CA VAL A 98 -7.92 -8.52 8.07
C VAL A 98 -9.28 -8.03 7.59
N PHE A 99 -9.51 -8.09 6.28
CA PHE A 99 -10.81 -7.71 5.71
C PHE A 99 -11.93 -8.62 6.23
N ASP A 100 -11.67 -9.92 6.39
CA ASP A 100 -12.61 -10.87 6.96
C ASP A 100 -12.95 -10.56 8.42
N VAL A 101 -11.94 -10.22 9.24
CA VAL A 101 -12.17 -9.77 10.61
C VAL A 101 -13.03 -8.52 10.62
N LEU A 102 -12.67 -7.49 9.83
CA LEU A 102 -13.42 -6.23 9.78
C LEU A 102 -14.88 -6.42 9.33
N ASN A 103 -15.12 -7.34 8.39
CA ASN A 103 -16.48 -7.72 7.97
C ASN A 103 -17.26 -8.46 9.08
N ARG A 104 -16.59 -9.18 9.98
CA ARG A 104 -17.23 -9.93 11.08
C ARG A 104 -17.42 -9.11 12.35
N THR A 105 -16.50 -8.22 12.66
CA THR A 105 -16.46 -7.48 13.94
C THR A 105 -16.98 -6.05 13.84
N GLY A 106 -17.23 -5.55 12.63
CA GLY A 106 -17.66 -4.16 12.45
C GLY A 106 -19.17 -3.95 12.55
N PRO A 107 -19.64 -2.84 13.16
CA PRO A 107 -20.95 -2.23 12.84
C PRO A 107 -20.98 -1.58 11.43
N PHE A 108 -20.10 -2.04 10.53
CA PHE A 108 -19.71 -1.37 9.29
C PHE A 108 -19.80 -2.30 8.07
N ALA A 109 -20.41 -3.48 8.22
CA ALA A 109 -20.91 -4.23 7.07
C ALA A 109 -21.94 -3.32 6.36
N ALA A 110 -21.76 -3.08 5.06
CA ALA A 110 -22.59 -2.17 4.29
C ALA A 110 -24.09 -2.39 4.57
N ALA A 111 -24.76 -1.29 4.94
CA ALA A 111 -26.22 -1.15 4.80
C ALA A 111 -26.61 -1.15 3.31
#